data_AF-A0A946FIW7-F1
#
_entry.id   AF-A0A946FIW7-F1
#
_cell.length_a   1.000
_cell.length_b   1.000
_cell.length_c   1.000
_cell.angle_alpha   90.00
_cell.angle_beta   90.00
_cell.angle_gamma   90.00
#
_symmetry.space_group_name_H-M   'P 1'
#
loop_
_entity.id
_entity.type
_entity.pdbx_description
1 polymer ?
#
loop_
_entity_poly.entity_id
_entity_poly.type
_entity_poly.pdbx_seq_one_letter_code
_entity_poly.pdbx_strand_id
1 'polypeptide(L)'
;MVMRVTSQTQQRSALNNIFRITENMFNAQKQITSGKKIHKPSDDPSGMRDTLALRTNIKEVTQYNRNITNNKLFLTTGESALSSVSLHLIRAKEMSVAELGGQATAETRGYAREELDNIIAKVLQDANTKVKSMYIFSGTAVNTSPFEVSASGAVYKGNSDNLTIKIEENTTVKLTLPGSQALGTDMNPKLTASTKLSSLNGGSGVQSGSILITDRAGNTGKFNITSSMTIDNVITTISTMS
;
A
#
# COMPACT_ATOMS: atom_id res chain seq x y z
N MET A 1 40.01 68.43 -41.00
CA MET A 1 40.47 69.07 -39.75
C MET A 1 40.73 67.97 -38.74
N VAL A 2 41.99 67.71 -38.36
CA VAL A 2 42.33 66.67 -37.38
C VAL A 2 42.30 67.32 -35.99
N MET A 3 41.40 66.89 -35.11
CA MET A 3 41.38 67.36 -33.73
C MET A 3 42.64 66.86 -33.00
N ARG A 4 43.33 67.78 -32.32
CA ARG A 4 44.49 67.46 -31.48
C ARG A 4 44.00 66.76 -30.22
N VAL A 5 44.15 65.44 -30.16
CA VAL A 5 43.91 64.65 -28.96
C VAL A 5 44.98 65.03 -27.93
N THR A 6 44.59 65.45 -26.73
CA THR A 6 45.56 65.78 -25.68
C THR A 6 46.13 64.48 -25.11
N SER A 7 47.42 64.48 -24.73
CA SER A 7 48.10 63.30 -24.16
C SER A 7 47.30 62.68 -22.99
N GLN A 8 46.66 63.54 -22.18
CA GLN A 8 45.78 63.15 -21.09
C GLN A 8 44.55 62.33 -21.54
N THR A 9 43.89 62.72 -22.63
CA THR A 9 42.78 61.94 -23.21
C THR A 9 43.24 60.59 -23.77
N GLN A 10 44.46 60.52 -24.28
CA GLN A 10 45.05 59.29 -24.82
C GLN A 10 45.39 58.29 -23.71
N GLN A 11 46.02 58.76 -22.62
CA GLN A 11 46.26 57.96 -21.41
C GLN A 11 44.95 57.47 -20.75
N ARG A 12 43.95 58.35 -20.61
CA ARG A 12 42.65 57.97 -20.03
C ARG A 12 41.91 56.93 -20.87
N SER A 13 41.98 57.04 -22.19
CA SER A 13 41.42 56.05 -23.11
C SER A 13 42.15 54.70 -23.01
N ALA A 14 43.47 54.71 -22.87
CA ALA A 14 44.26 53.50 -22.66
C ALA A 14 43.92 52.81 -21.33
N LEU A 15 43.80 53.57 -20.23
CA LEU A 15 43.38 53.03 -18.92
C LEU A 15 41.98 52.42 -18.96
N ASN A 16 41.00 53.11 -19.58
CA ASN A 16 39.65 52.56 -19.75
C ASN A 16 39.64 51.27 -20.58
N ASN A 17 40.47 51.19 -21.61
CA ASN A 17 40.63 49.97 -22.40
C ASN A 17 41.25 48.83 -21.58
N ILE A 18 42.27 49.11 -20.76
CA ILE A 18 42.87 48.12 -19.87
C ILE A 18 41.81 47.59 -18.90
N PHE A 19 41.06 48.46 -18.23
CA PHE A 19 40.01 48.04 -17.29
C PHE A 19 38.96 47.15 -17.97
N ARG A 20 38.50 47.53 -19.17
CA ARG A 20 37.55 46.73 -19.96
C ARG A 20 38.12 45.35 -20.33
N ILE A 21 39.39 45.28 -20.74
CA ILE A 21 40.04 44.00 -21.08
C ILE A 21 40.19 43.12 -19.83
N THR A 22 40.58 43.69 -18.70
CA THR A 22 40.71 42.93 -17.44
C THR A 22 39.37 42.38 -16.95
N GLU A 23 38.29 43.15 -17.09
CA GLU A 23 36.93 42.69 -16.75
C GLU A 23 36.48 41.55 -17.68
N ASN A 24 36.70 41.70 -19.00
CA ASN A 24 36.39 40.64 -19.96
C ASN A 24 37.18 39.36 -19.71
N MET A 25 38.47 39.48 -19.35
CA MET A 25 39.32 38.34 -18.99
C MET A 25 38.80 37.64 -17.74
N PHE A 26 38.44 38.39 -16.70
CA PHE A 26 37.85 37.84 -15.48
C PHE A 26 36.54 37.10 -15.76
N ASN A 27 35.66 37.69 -16.57
CA ASN A 27 34.40 37.06 -16.95
C ASN A 27 34.62 35.78 -17.77
N ALA A 28 35.57 35.77 -18.71
CA ALA A 28 35.93 34.57 -19.47
C ALA A 28 36.51 33.48 -18.56
N GLN A 29 37.40 33.84 -17.63
CA GLN A 29 37.96 32.90 -16.66
C GLN A 29 36.87 32.31 -15.75
N LYS A 30 35.88 33.11 -15.35
CA LYS A 30 34.71 32.64 -14.60
C LYS A 30 33.86 31.65 -15.40
N GLN A 31 33.64 31.90 -16.69
CA GLN A 31 32.91 30.96 -17.56
C GLN A 31 33.69 29.64 -17.74
N ILE A 32 35.01 29.70 -17.93
CA ILE A 32 35.86 28.51 -18.07
C ILE A 32 35.85 27.68 -16.78
N THR A 33 36.06 28.32 -15.63
CA THR A 33 36.14 27.61 -14.33
C THR A 33 34.82 27.00 -13.91
N SER A 34 33.70 27.64 -14.24
CA SER A 34 32.36 27.16 -13.87
C SER A 34 31.70 26.25 -14.92
N GLY A 35 32.17 26.28 -16.16
CA GLY A 35 31.54 25.65 -17.31
C GLY A 35 30.17 26.24 -17.70
N LYS A 36 29.76 27.39 -17.13
CA LYS A 36 28.45 27.99 -17.37
C LYS A 36 28.58 29.30 -18.12
N LYS A 37 27.77 29.46 -19.17
CA LYS A 37 27.70 30.72 -19.94
C LYS A 37 26.94 31.82 -19.19
N ILE A 38 25.88 31.47 -18.46
CA ILE A 38 24.99 32.40 -17.76
C ILE A 38 25.18 32.24 -16.24
N HIS A 39 25.55 33.32 -15.55
CA HIS A 39 25.80 33.32 -14.10
C HIS A 39 24.78 34.11 -13.31
N LYS A 40 24.45 35.30 -13.80
CA LYS A 40 23.50 36.21 -13.18
C LYS A 40 22.41 36.57 -14.19
N PRO A 41 21.20 36.93 -13.74
CA PRO A 41 20.11 37.31 -14.65
C PRO A 41 20.48 38.47 -15.59
N SER A 42 21.39 39.35 -15.19
CA SER A 42 21.85 40.46 -16.05
C SER A 42 22.75 40.03 -17.21
N ASP A 43 23.31 38.81 -17.21
CA ASP A 43 24.15 38.31 -18.32
C ASP A 43 23.30 37.97 -19.55
N ASP A 44 22.14 37.35 -19.31
CA ASP A 44 21.13 37.01 -20.31
C ASP A 44 19.79 36.76 -19.59
N PRO A 45 18.89 37.77 -19.53
CA PRO A 45 17.60 37.61 -18.86
C PRO A 45 16.71 36.55 -19.51
N SER A 46 16.75 36.41 -20.85
CA SER A 46 15.94 35.43 -21.58
C SER A 46 16.47 34.03 -21.35
N GLY A 47 17.78 33.82 -21.53
CA GLY A 47 18.42 32.54 -21.27
C GLY A 47 18.32 32.13 -19.79
N MET A 48 18.38 33.07 -18.85
CA MET A 48 18.17 32.77 -17.43
C MET A 48 16.75 32.25 -17.17
N ARG A 49 15.72 32.83 -17.80
CA ARG A 49 14.33 32.35 -17.68
C ARG A 49 14.22 30.90 -18.15
N ASP A 50 14.74 30.60 -19.33
CA ASP A 50 14.63 29.26 -19.93
C ASP A 50 15.44 28.23 -19.11
N THR A 51 16.62 28.60 -18.62
CA THR A 51 17.42 27.72 -17.75
C THR A 51 16.75 27.45 -16.40
N LEU A 52 16.03 28.43 -15.82
CA LEU A 52 15.28 28.23 -14.58
C LEU A 52 14.07 27.31 -14.80
N ALA A 53 13.36 27.47 -15.91
CA ALA A 53 12.26 26.58 -16.29
C ALA A 53 12.79 25.13 -16.45
N LEU A 54 13.87 24.92 -17.21
CA LEU A 54 14.48 23.60 -17.37
C LEU A 54 14.95 23.00 -16.05
N ARG A 55 15.57 23.79 -15.17
CA ARG A 55 15.98 23.31 -13.83
C ARG A 55 14.80 22.88 -12.98
N THR A 56 13.68 23.59 -13.07
CA THR A 56 12.44 23.24 -12.36
C THR A 56 11.89 21.92 -12.90
N ASN A 57 11.80 21.78 -14.23
CA ASN A 57 11.37 20.54 -14.87
C ASN A 57 12.26 19.35 -14.48
N ILE A 58 13.59 19.52 -14.47
CA ILE A 58 14.53 18.46 -14.04
C ILE A 58 14.28 18.07 -12.58
N LYS A 59 14.05 19.04 -11.69
CA LYS A 59 13.74 18.76 -10.27
C LYS A 59 12.44 17.99 -10.13
N GLU A 60 11.41 18.36 -10.87
CA GLU A 60 10.12 17.66 -10.87
C GLU A 60 10.28 16.22 -11.38
N VAL A 61 10.93 16.02 -12.53
CA VAL A 61 11.21 14.67 -13.08
C VAL A 61 12.04 13.82 -12.12
N THR A 62 13.00 14.43 -11.42
CA THR A 62 13.80 13.73 -10.39
C THR A 62 12.91 13.31 -9.22
N GLN A 63 11.98 14.17 -8.79
CA GLN A 63 11.04 13.84 -7.73
C GLN A 63 10.05 12.75 -8.17
N TYR A 64 9.56 12.79 -9.41
CA TYR A 64 8.71 11.75 -9.97
C TYR A 64 9.42 10.39 -9.99
N ASN A 65 10.70 10.33 -10.40
CA ASN A 65 11.48 9.09 -10.34
C ASN A 65 11.63 8.54 -8.91
N ARG A 66 11.81 9.41 -7.92
CA ARG A 66 11.83 9.00 -6.50
C ARG A 66 10.48 8.45 -6.06
N ASN A 67 9.39 9.11 -6.46
CA ASN A 67 8.03 8.68 -6.18
C ASN A 67 7.74 7.31 -6.79
N ILE A 68 8.10 7.08 -8.06
CA ILE A 68 7.96 5.80 -8.76
C ILE A 68 8.77 4.70 -8.06
N THR A 69 10.03 4.97 -7.74
CA THR A 69 10.91 4.00 -7.06
C THR A 69 10.35 3.60 -5.69
N ASN A 70 9.84 4.59 -4.93
CA ASN A 70 9.19 4.32 -3.66
C ASN A 70 7.91 3.51 -3.84
N ASN A 71 7.05 3.89 -4.79
CA ASN A 71 5.80 3.18 -5.06
C ASN A 71 6.04 1.72 -5.44
N LYS A 72 7.03 1.46 -6.29
CA LYS A 72 7.44 0.09 -6.65
C LYS A 72 7.78 -0.74 -5.42
N LEU A 73 8.52 -0.18 -4.46
CA LEU A 73 8.83 -0.87 -3.21
C LEU A 73 7.55 -1.21 -2.42
N PHE A 74 6.62 -0.25 -2.29
CA PHE A 74 5.33 -0.49 -1.60
C PHE A 74 4.52 -1.59 -2.29
N LEU A 75 4.43 -1.55 -3.62
CA LEU A 75 3.70 -2.54 -4.41
C LEU A 75 4.32 -3.93 -4.28
N THR A 76 5.64 -4.07 -4.46
CA THR A 76 6.31 -5.37 -4.38
C THR A 76 6.21 -5.99 -2.98
N THR A 77 6.35 -5.18 -1.92
CA THR A 77 6.17 -5.68 -0.55
C THR A 77 4.71 -6.02 -0.27
N GLY A 78 3.76 -5.20 -0.72
CA GLY A 78 2.33 -5.48 -0.58
C GLY A 78 1.89 -6.75 -1.31
N GLU A 79 2.37 -6.96 -2.54
CA GLU A 79 2.15 -8.18 -3.32
C GLU A 79 2.72 -9.41 -2.63
N SER A 80 3.94 -9.31 -2.10
CA SER A 80 4.56 -10.41 -1.34
C SER A 80 3.75 -10.77 -0.10
N ALA A 81 3.27 -9.78 0.65
CA ALA A 81 2.41 -9.99 1.81
C ALA A 81 1.08 -10.64 1.42
N LEU A 82 0.40 -10.15 0.37
CA LEU A 82 -0.85 -10.75 -0.11
C LEU A 82 -0.67 -12.18 -0.65
N SER A 83 0.46 -12.46 -1.30
CA SER A 83 0.80 -13.81 -1.76
C SER A 83 0.98 -14.77 -0.57
N SER A 84 1.68 -14.34 0.47
CA SER A 84 1.82 -15.09 1.73
C SER A 84 0.45 -15.35 2.39
N VAL A 85 -0.39 -14.31 2.51
CA VAL A 85 -1.76 -14.46 3.02
C VAL A 85 -2.56 -15.46 2.19
N SER A 86 -2.50 -15.39 0.86
CA SER A 86 -3.21 -16.33 -0.03
C SER A 86 -2.78 -17.78 0.21
N LEU A 87 -1.48 -18.04 0.31
CA LEU A 87 -0.95 -19.38 0.60
C LEU A 87 -1.42 -19.91 1.96
N HIS A 88 -1.38 -19.05 2.99
CA HIS A 88 -1.87 -19.37 4.32
C HIS A 88 -3.36 -19.70 4.33
N LEU A 89 -4.19 -18.93 3.61
CA LEU A 89 -5.63 -19.19 3.49
C LEU A 89 -5.95 -20.47 2.72
N ILE A 90 -5.20 -20.79 1.66
CA ILE A 90 -5.31 -22.07 0.96
C ILE A 90 -5.02 -23.22 1.93
N ARG A 91 -3.94 -23.11 2.72
CA ARG A 91 -3.59 -24.13 3.70
C ARG A 91 -4.67 -24.31 4.78
N ALA A 92 -5.22 -23.21 5.31
CA ALA A 92 -6.32 -23.27 6.27
C ALA A 92 -7.57 -23.96 5.67
N LYS A 93 -7.87 -23.69 4.39
CA LYS A 93 -8.97 -24.35 3.68
C LYS A 93 -8.72 -25.85 3.51
N GLU A 94 -7.54 -26.26 3.09
CA GLU A 94 -7.18 -27.68 2.96
C GLU A 94 -7.36 -28.43 4.28
N MET A 95 -6.87 -27.86 5.39
CA MET A 95 -7.02 -28.43 6.71
C MET A 95 -8.49 -28.53 7.14
N SER A 96 -9.27 -27.48 6.88
CA SER A 96 -10.70 -27.47 7.18
C SER A 96 -11.46 -28.56 6.40
N VAL A 97 -11.10 -28.80 5.14
CA VAL A 97 -11.69 -29.86 4.32
C VAL A 97 -11.27 -31.25 4.80
N ALA A 98 -10.00 -31.43 5.19
CA ALA A 98 -9.50 -32.70 5.71
C ALA A 98 -10.22 -33.11 7.01
N GLU A 99 -10.41 -32.17 7.94
CA GLU A 99 -11.10 -32.42 9.22
C GLU A 99 -12.64 -32.52 9.10
N LEU A 100 -13.20 -32.12 7.97
CA LEU A 100 -14.62 -32.34 7.67
C LEU A 100 -14.91 -33.82 7.33
N GLY A 101 -13.90 -34.57 6.89
CA GLY A 101 -14.03 -35.97 6.51
C GLY A 101 -14.42 -36.89 7.68
N GLY A 102 -15.13 -37.99 7.38
CA GLY A 102 -15.64 -38.93 8.39
C GLY A 102 -14.58 -39.72 9.18
N GLN A 103 -13.31 -39.62 8.81
CA GLN A 103 -12.18 -40.24 9.52
C GLN A 103 -11.55 -39.32 10.58
N ALA A 104 -11.94 -38.05 10.65
CA ALA A 104 -11.39 -37.07 11.58
C ALA A 104 -11.92 -37.28 13.01
N THR A 105 -11.01 -37.41 13.98
CA THR A 105 -11.33 -37.62 15.40
C THR A 105 -11.36 -36.29 16.16
N ALA A 106 -11.80 -36.30 17.41
CA ALA A 106 -11.73 -35.11 18.27
C ALA A 106 -10.28 -34.64 18.49
N GLU A 107 -9.32 -35.58 18.48
CA GLU A 107 -7.90 -35.29 18.66
C GLU A 107 -7.29 -34.63 17.41
N THR A 108 -7.55 -35.15 16.20
CA THR A 108 -7.05 -34.55 14.94
C THR A 108 -7.61 -33.13 14.75
N ARG A 109 -8.89 -32.92 15.08
CA ARG A 109 -9.51 -31.59 15.08
C ARG A 109 -8.87 -30.64 16.09
N GLY A 110 -8.37 -31.17 17.21
CA GLY A 110 -7.63 -30.42 18.21
C GLY A 110 -6.31 -29.87 17.65
N TYR A 111 -5.50 -30.73 17.03
CA TYR A 111 -4.25 -30.31 16.38
C TYR A 111 -4.51 -29.37 15.19
N ALA A 112 -5.55 -29.63 14.40
CA ALA A 112 -5.91 -28.77 13.29
C ALA A 112 -6.35 -27.37 13.74
N ARG A 113 -7.02 -27.25 14.90
CA ARG A 113 -7.34 -25.95 15.51
C ARG A 113 -6.08 -25.15 15.82
N GLU A 114 -5.10 -25.77 16.49
CA GLU A 114 -3.86 -25.09 16.88
C GLU A 114 -3.09 -24.59 15.66
N GLU A 115 -3.00 -25.39 14.60
CA GLU A 115 -2.36 -24.96 13.36
C GLU A 115 -3.16 -23.85 12.64
N LEU A 116 -4.49 -23.89 12.69
CA LEU A 116 -5.34 -22.84 12.13
C LEU A 116 -5.16 -21.51 12.90
N ASP A 117 -5.01 -21.57 14.22
CA ASP A 117 -4.68 -20.42 15.06
C ASP A 117 -3.29 -19.84 14.69
N ASN A 118 -2.30 -20.70 14.45
CA ASN A 118 -0.98 -20.28 13.94
C ASN A 118 -1.07 -19.61 12.57
N ILE A 119 -1.89 -20.16 11.67
CA ILE A 119 -2.12 -19.58 10.34
C ILE A 119 -2.76 -18.19 10.47
N ILE A 120 -3.76 -18.03 11.34
CA ILE A 120 -4.39 -16.72 11.58
C ILE A 120 -3.37 -15.71 12.10
N ALA A 121 -2.51 -16.11 13.05
CA ALA A 121 -1.46 -15.25 13.58
C ALA A 121 -0.50 -14.78 12.47
N LYS A 122 -0.09 -15.68 11.57
CA LYS A 122 0.77 -15.35 10.41
C LYS A 122 0.08 -14.40 9.43
N VAL A 123 -1.18 -14.66 9.10
CA VAL A 123 -1.98 -13.77 8.23
C VAL A 123 -2.09 -12.37 8.83
N LEU A 124 -2.30 -12.25 10.14
CA LEU A 124 -2.36 -10.96 10.82
C LEU A 124 -1.01 -10.25 10.87
N GLN A 125 0.09 -11.00 10.96
CA GLN A 125 1.43 -10.45 10.84
C GLN A 125 1.66 -9.88 9.44
N ASP A 126 1.32 -10.63 8.39
CA ASP A 126 1.43 -10.21 6.99
C ASP A 126 0.53 -9.00 6.69
N ALA A 127 -0.69 -8.99 7.23
CA ALA A 127 -1.64 -7.88 7.13
C ALA A 127 -1.15 -6.59 7.83
N ASN A 128 -0.21 -6.70 8.76
CA ASN A 128 0.42 -5.59 9.47
C ASN A 128 1.82 -5.24 8.92
N THR A 129 2.15 -5.67 7.69
CA THR A 129 3.44 -5.40 7.05
C THR A 129 3.70 -3.90 6.85
N LYS A 130 4.96 -3.49 7.05
CA LYS A 130 5.44 -2.10 6.95
C LYS A 130 6.50 -1.92 5.87
N VAL A 131 6.51 -0.74 5.26
CA VAL A 131 7.61 -0.25 4.41
C VAL A 131 7.98 1.15 4.88
N LYS A 132 9.28 1.39 5.16
CA LYS A 132 9.79 2.71 5.59
C LYS A 132 8.96 3.35 6.73
N SER A 133 8.56 2.52 7.70
CA SER A 133 7.72 2.87 8.85
C SER A 133 6.23 3.10 8.59
N MET A 134 5.77 2.94 7.34
CA MET A 134 4.36 3.08 6.96
C MET A 134 3.71 1.70 6.77
N TYR A 135 2.53 1.50 7.35
CA TYR A 135 1.75 0.29 7.15
C TYR A 135 1.08 0.30 5.77
N ILE A 136 1.30 -0.76 4.99
CA ILE A 136 0.85 -0.84 3.59
C ILE A 136 -0.68 -0.89 3.49
N PHE A 137 -1.33 -1.56 4.45
CA PHE A 137 -2.78 -1.84 4.44
C PHE A 137 -3.62 -0.89 5.32
N SER A 138 -3.03 0.21 5.79
CA SER A 138 -3.71 1.15 6.70
C SER A 138 -4.48 2.29 6.02
N GLY A 139 -4.46 2.33 4.67
CA GLY A 139 -5.05 3.42 3.89
C GLY A 139 -4.15 4.67 3.90
N THR A 140 -4.69 5.84 4.27
CA THR A 140 -3.89 7.06 4.52
C THR A 140 -3.41 7.15 5.98
N ALA A 141 -3.94 6.32 6.89
CA ALA A 141 -3.53 6.25 8.29
C ALA A 141 -2.23 5.44 8.50
N VAL A 142 -1.17 5.79 7.75
CA VAL A 142 0.09 5.04 7.61
C VAL A 142 0.84 4.71 8.91
N ASN A 143 0.58 5.44 9.99
CA ASN A 143 1.22 5.25 11.30
C ASN A 143 0.41 4.35 12.25
N THR A 144 -0.81 3.99 11.87
CA THR A 144 -1.71 3.17 12.71
C THR A 144 -1.64 1.72 12.25
N SER A 145 -1.57 0.79 13.20
CA SER A 145 -1.63 -0.64 12.87
C SER A 145 -2.97 -0.95 12.20
N PRO A 146 -3.00 -1.51 10.98
CA PRO A 146 -4.23 -1.73 10.24
C PRO A 146 -5.12 -2.78 10.91
N PHE A 147 -4.54 -3.83 11.47
CA PHE A 147 -5.28 -4.88 12.18
C PHE A 147 -4.78 -5.00 13.62
N GLU A 148 -5.70 -4.90 14.57
CA GLU A 148 -5.44 -5.08 15.99
C GLU A 148 -6.16 -6.33 16.50
N VAL A 149 -5.46 -7.16 17.28
CA VAL A 149 -6.01 -8.40 17.85
C VAL A 149 -6.93 -8.04 19.02
N SER A 150 -8.18 -8.48 18.95
CA SER A 150 -9.20 -8.40 19.99
C SER A 150 -9.61 -9.80 20.46
N ALA A 151 -10.35 -9.88 21.56
CA ALA A 151 -10.90 -11.14 22.11
C ALA A 151 -11.82 -11.89 21.13
N SER A 152 -12.31 -11.18 20.10
CA SER A 152 -13.12 -11.69 19.00
C SER A 152 -12.33 -11.65 17.67
N GLY A 153 -11.03 -11.94 17.64
CA GLY A 153 -10.23 -11.88 16.40
C GLY A 153 -9.77 -10.46 16.05
N ALA A 154 -9.44 -10.18 14.78
CA ALA A 154 -8.82 -8.89 14.43
C ALA A 154 -9.79 -7.87 13.84
N VAL A 155 -9.73 -6.64 14.35
CA VAL A 155 -10.54 -5.51 13.92
C VAL A 155 -9.71 -4.57 13.07
N TYR A 156 -10.25 -4.15 11.93
CA TYR A 156 -9.61 -3.14 11.09
C TYR A 156 -9.69 -1.75 11.75
N LYS A 157 -8.53 -1.10 11.92
CA LYS A 157 -8.39 0.25 12.49
C LYS A 157 -7.83 1.28 11.51
N GLY A 158 -7.52 0.85 10.28
CA GLY A 158 -7.14 1.77 9.21
C GLY A 158 -8.34 2.52 8.64
N ASN A 159 -8.10 3.35 7.63
CA ASN A 159 -9.16 4.03 6.89
C ASN A 159 -9.29 3.51 5.45
N SER A 160 -10.44 3.76 4.84
CA SER A 160 -10.75 3.30 3.49
C SER A 160 -10.19 4.19 2.37
N ASP A 161 -9.45 5.24 2.74
CA ASP A 161 -8.86 6.17 1.78
C ASP A 161 -7.51 5.66 1.27
N ASN A 162 -7.22 5.95 0.00
CA ASN A 162 -5.97 5.56 -0.63
C ASN A 162 -5.00 6.75 -0.63
N LEU A 163 -3.76 6.54 -0.18
CA LEU A 163 -2.72 7.55 -0.33
C LEU A 163 -2.29 7.59 -1.80
N THR A 164 -2.36 8.73 -2.46
CA THR A 164 -1.94 8.89 -3.85
C THR A 164 -0.66 9.68 -3.96
N ILE A 165 0.21 9.31 -4.89
CA ILE A 165 1.43 10.06 -5.21
C ILE A 165 1.45 10.46 -6.68
N LYS A 166 2.09 11.60 -6.96
CA LYS A 166 2.26 12.11 -8.32
C LYS A 166 3.50 11.51 -8.96
N ILE A 167 3.34 10.90 -10.14
CA ILE A 167 4.45 10.30 -10.91
C ILE A 167 4.71 11.03 -12.23
N GLU A 168 3.84 11.98 -12.59
CA GLU A 168 3.95 12.84 -13.76
C GLU A 168 3.10 14.09 -13.53
N GLU A 169 3.24 15.12 -14.37
CA GLU A 169 2.57 16.41 -14.23
C GLU A 169 1.03 16.32 -14.08
N ASN A 170 0.39 15.31 -14.65
CA ASN A 170 -1.06 15.07 -14.51
C ASN A 170 -1.43 13.63 -14.15
N THR A 171 -0.47 12.84 -13.68
CA THR A 171 -0.68 11.41 -13.38
C THR A 171 -0.41 11.12 -11.90
N THR A 172 -1.44 10.68 -11.20
CA THR A 172 -1.35 10.21 -9.80
C THR A 172 -1.66 8.73 -9.70
N VAL A 173 -0.90 8.02 -8.88
CA VAL A 173 -1.07 6.58 -8.65
C VAL A 173 -1.30 6.32 -7.17
N LYS A 174 -2.14 5.32 -6.88
CA LYS A 174 -2.39 4.86 -5.52
C LYS A 174 -1.14 4.16 -4.97
N LEU A 175 -0.74 4.53 -3.77
CA LEU A 175 0.41 3.99 -3.05
C LEU A 175 0.00 2.92 -2.04
N THR A 176 -1.14 3.11 -1.38
CA THR A 176 -1.66 2.18 -0.37
C THR A 176 -2.94 1.53 -0.85
N LEU A 177 -3.21 0.32 -0.35
CA LEU A 177 -4.47 -0.39 -0.54
C LEU A 177 -5.07 -0.63 0.84
N PRO A 178 -6.21 -0.02 1.19
CA PRO A 178 -6.87 -0.25 2.47
C PRO A 178 -7.11 -1.74 2.75
N GLY A 179 -6.72 -2.19 3.94
CA GLY A 179 -6.93 -3.55 4.42
C GLY A 179 -8.41 -3.94 4.45
N SER A 180 -9.31 -2.97 4.66
CA SER A 180 -10.75 -3.19 4.53
C SER A 180 -11.16 -3.67 3.13
N GLN A 181 -10.44 -3.25 2.09
CA GLN A 181 -10.69 -3.67 0.70
C GLN A 181 -9.92 -4.96 0.35
N ALA A 182 -8.70 -5.11 0.85
CA ALA A 182 -7.84 -6.25 0.52
C ALA A 182 -8.17 -7.53 1.30
N LEU A 183 -8.46 -7.40 2.60
CA LEU A 183 -8.57 -8.50 3.56
C LEU A 183 -9.91 -8.50 4.32
N GLY A 184 -10.70 -7.43 4.21
CA GLY A 184 -11.98 -7.26 4.88
C GLY A 184 -11.89 -6.44 6.17
N THR A 185 -13.05 -6.13 6.74
CA THR A 185 -13.17 -5.25 7.92
C THR A 185 -13.17 -6.00 9.25
N ASP A 186 -13.53 -7.28 9.23
CA ASP A 186 -13.57 -8.16 10.38
C ASP A 186 -12.92 -9.49 10.00
N MET A 187 -11.82 -9.83 10.68
CA MET A 187 -11.12 -11.10 10.51
C MET A 187 -11.36 -12.03 11.69
N ASN A 188 -12.49 -11.92 12.40
CA ASN A 188 -12.88 -12.87 13.43
C ASN A 188 -13.16 -14.25 12.86
N PRO A 189 -12.29 -15.25 13.09
CA PRO A 189 -12.52 -16.61 12.62
C PRO A 189 -13.41 -17.40 13.60
N LYS A 190 -13.68 -16.86 14.80
CA LYS A 190 -14.38 -17.59 15.86
C LYS A 190 -15.88 -17.64 15.56
N LEU A 191 -16.31 -18.79 15.07
CA LEU A 191 -17.71 -19.18 15.04
C LEU A 191 -18.19 -19.40 16.48
N THR A 192 -19.19 -18.64 16.90
CA THR A 192 -19.88 -18.82 18.17
C THR A 192 -21.24 -19.46 17.92
N ALA A 193 -21.85 -20.06 18.95
CA ALA A 193 -23.21 -20.58 18.86
C ALA A 193 -24.20 -19.49 18.36
N SER A 194 -23.96 -18.23 18.73
CA SER A 194 -24.72 -17.05 18.29
C SER A 194 -24.43 -16.57 16.87
N THR A 195 -23.44 -17.10 16.16
CA THR A 195 -23.10 -16.65 14.80
C THR A 195 -24.26 -17.00 13.85
N LYS A 196 -24.76 -15.98 13.12
CA LYS A 196 -25.85 -16.15 12.15
C LYS A 196 -25.38 -16.90 10.92
N LEU A 197 -26.21 -17.80 10.40
CA LEU A 197 -25.92 -18.53 9.16
C LEU A 197 -25.77 -17.58 7.98
N SER A 198 -26.49 -16.46 7.94
CA SER A 198 -26.36 -15.43 6.90
C SER A 198 -24.99 -14.74 6.88
N SER A 199 -24.26 -14.72 8.00
CA SER A 199 -22.92 -14.11 8.07
C SER A 199 -21.81 -15.04 7.59
N LEU A 200 -22.11 -16.32 7.33
CA LEU A 200 -21.13 -17.29 6.83
C LEU A 200 -20.84 -17.06 5.33
N ASN A 201 -19.75 -17.65 4.82
CA ASN A 201 -19.34 -17.53 3.41
C ASN A 201 -19.19 -16.08 2.92
N GLY A 202 -18.55 -15.21 3.71
CA GLY A 202 -18.35 -13.81 3.36
C GLY A 202 -19.66 -13.00 3.25
N GLY A 203 -20.69 -13.40 4.02
CA GLY A 203 -22.02 -12.77 3.98
C GLY A 203 -22.98 -13.34 2.93
N SER A 204 -22.55 -14.33 2.14
CA SER A 204 -23.44 -15.06 1.21
C SER A 204 -24.39 -16.02 1.95
N GLY A 205 -24.07 -16.34 3.20
CA GLY A 205 -24.81 -17.26 4.03
C GLY A 205 -24.70 -18.72 3.60
N VAL A 206 -25.56 -19.56 4.18
CA VAL A 206 -25.72 -20.97 3.80
C VAL A 206 -26.96 -21.09 2.91
N GLN A 207 -26.88 -21.93 1.87
CA GLN A 207 -28.01 -22.19 0.99
C GLN A 207 -29.21 -22.71 1.81
N SER A 208 -30.33 -21.99 1.74
CA SER A 208 -31.56 -22.38 2.42
C SER A 208 -32.18 -23.58 1.70
N GLY A 209 -32.57 -24.60 2.45
CA GLY A 209 -33.06 -25.86 1.90
C GLY A 209 -33.34 -26.91 2.96
N SER A 210 -33.96 -28.02 2.56
CA SER A 210 -34.20 -29.16 3.43
C SER A 210 -33.02 -30.14 3.38
N ILE A 211 -32.41 -30.43 4.53
CA ILE A 211 -31.46 -31.52 4.70
C ILE A 211 -32.19 -32.69 5.35
N LEU A 212 -32.02 -33.88 4.79
CA LEU A 212 -32.43 -35.13 5.43
C LEU A 212 -31.25 -35.68 6.23
N ILE A 213 -31.45 -35.92 7.51
CA ILE A 213 -30.43 -36.45 8.42
C ILE A 213 -30.86 -37.85 8.79
N THR A 214 -29.97 -38.83 8.59
CA THR A 214 -30.19 -40.22 9.01
C THR A 214 -29.23 -40.55 10.14
N ASP A 215 -29.76 -41.00 11.27
CA ASP A 215 -28.92 -41.45 12.39
C ASP A 215 -28.31 -42.85 12.13
N ARG A 216 -27.50 -43.33 13.07
CA ARG A 216 -26.88 -44.68 12.99
C ARG A 216 -27.89 -45.82 13.20
N ALA A 217 -29.07 -45.53 13.75
CA ALA A 217 -30.16 -46.49 13.96
C ALA A 217 -31.14 -46.56 12.76
N GLY A 218 -30.96 -45.70 11.74
CA GLY A 218 -31.80 -45.63 10.54
C GLY A 218 -32.98 -44.66 10.62
N ASN A 219 -33.10 -43.87 11.69
CA ASN A 219 -34.14 -42.85 11.81
C ASN A 219 -33.82 -41.66 10.91
N THR A 220 -34.83 -41.13 10.23
CA THR A 220 -34.67 -39.98 9.33
C THR A 220 -35.39 -38.75 9.88
N GLY A 221 -34.67 -37.64 9.99
CA GLY A 221 -35.19 -36.33 10.37
C GLY A 221 -35.03 -35.34 9.22
N LYS A 222 -36.09 -34.57 8.90
CA LYS A 222 -36.02 -33.52 7.87
C LYS A 222 -35.84 -32.16 8.55
N PHE A 223 -34.70 -31.54 8.32
CA PHE A 223 -34.35 -30.22 8.87
C PHE A 223 -34.35 -29.16 7.77
N ASN A 224 -35.04 -28.04 8.00
CA ASN A 224 -35.05 -26.91 7.06
C ASN A 224 -34.06 -25.83 7.53
N ILE A 225 -33.02 -25.60 6.73
CA ILE A 225 -32.08 -24.50 6.94
C ILE A 225 -32.70 -23.21 6.42
N THR A 226 -32.74 -22.20 7.28
CA THR A 226 -33.10 -20.82 6.91
C THR A 226 -31.94 -19.87 7.22
N SER A 227 -31.80 -18.81 6.42
CA SER A 227 -30.71 -17.83 6.56
C SER A 227 -30.73 -17.03 7.87
N SER A 228 -31.86 -17.01 8.58
CA SER A 228 -32.03 -16.33 9.87
C SER A 228 -31.55 -17.13 11.08
N MET A 229 -31.26 -18.43 10.92
CA MET A 229 -30.82 -19.28 12.03
C MET A 229 -29.41 -18.95 12.49
N THR A 230 -29.10 -19.28 13.74
CA THR A 230 -27.71 -19.31 14.24
C THR A 230 -27.16 -20.74 14.24
N ILE A 231 -25.84 -20.86 14.42
CA ILE A 231 -25.18 -22.16 14.58
C ILE A 231 -25.82 -22.97 15.73
N ASP A 232 -26.22 -22.30 16.82
CA ASP A 232 -26.90 -22.92 17.95
C ASP A 232 -28.26 -23.52 17.60
N ASN A 233 -29.05 -22.81 16.77
CA ASN A 233 -30.33 -23.33 16.31
C ASN A 233 -30.14 -24.61 15.49
N VAL A 234 -29.11 -24.65 14.65
CA VAL A 234 -28.79 -25.83 13.83
C VAL A 234 -28.33 -26.98 14.73
N ILE A 235 -27.39 -26.75 15.64
CA ILE A 235 -26.88 -27.78 16.56
C ILE A 235 -28.01 -28.34 17.42
N THR A 236 -28.81 -27.47 18.03
CA THR A 236 -29.91 -27.86 18.91
C THR A 236 -30.93 -28.70 18.14
N THR A 237 -31.31 -28.28 16.93
CA THR A 237 -32.31 -29.02 16.14
C THR A 237 -31.79 -30.41 15.74
N ILE A 238 -30.52 -30.51 15.36
CA ILE A 238 -29.86 -31.80 15.07
C ILE A 238 -29.82 -32.69 16.33
N SER A 239 -29.47 -32.13 17.49
CA SER A 239 -29.39 -32.90 18.75
C SER A 239 -30.75 -33.33 19.29
N THR A 240 -31.84 -32.63 18.95
CA THR A 240 -33.21 -33.05 19.30
C THR A 240 -33.83 -34.03 18.31
N MET A 241 -33.17 -34.27 17.17
CA MET A 241 -33.63 -35.18 16.11
C MET A 241 -33.00 -36.58 16.18
N SER A 242 -31.98 -36.78 17.03
CA SER A 242 -31.41 -38.10 17.33
C SER A 242 -32.13 -38.81 18.47
#